data_AF-A0A2T7SYA8-F1
#
_entry.id   AF-A0A2T7SYA8-F1
#
_cell.length_a   1.000
_cell.length_b   1.000
_cell.length_c   1.000
_cell.angle_alpha   90.00
_cell.angle_beta   90.00
_cell.angle_gamma   90.00
#
_symmetry.space_group_name_H-M   'P 1'
#
loop_
_entity.id
_entity.type
_entity.pdbx_description
1 polymer ?
#
loop_
_entity_poly.entity_id
_entity_poly.type
_entity_poly.pdbx_seq_one_letter_code
_entity_poly.pdbx_strand_id
1 'polypeptide(L)'
;MPDPAAHDALARDAAETESVFSHPVVRPDATAAYGEHPDQVIDFYAPRGNQERVPLVVVLHGGAWRAAYDRTHMTPFADFLARRGFAVANVEYRRGPALPQQGGGPPVAGRWPETFDDVAAAMDALPALAAGALPQA
;
A
#
# COMPACT_ATOMS: atom_id res chain seq x y z
N MET A 1 25.15 -4.75 -29.54
CA MET A 1 24.87 -5.82 -28.55
C MET A 1 24.68 -5.14 -27.21
N PRO A 2 23.55 -5.33 -26.51
CA PRO A 2 23.38 -4.76 -25.17
C PRO A 2 24.42 -5.38 -24.21
N ASP A 3 24.86 -4.59 -23.23
CA ASP A 3 25.83 -4.99 -22.20
C ASP A 3 25.32 -6.24 -21.43
N PRO A 4 26.13 -7.29 -21.25
CA PRO A 4 25.79 -8.45 -20.41
C PRO A 4 25.30 -8.07 -19.01
N ALA A 5 25.87 -7.03 -18.39
CA ALA A 5 25.44 -6.55 -17.08
C ALA A 5 24.01 -5.97 -17.11
N ALA A 6 23.61 -5.34 -18.22
CA ALA A 6 22.26 -4.81 -18.39
C ALA A 6 21.22 -5.93 -18.56
N HIS A 7 21.57 -7.04 -19.22
CA HIS A 7 20.68 -8.21 -19.28
C HIS A 7 20.45 -8.82 -17.90
N ASP A 8 21.51 -8.91 -17.10
CA ASP A 8 21.44 -9.49 -15.75
C ASP A 8 20.61 -8.62 -14.79
N ALA A 9 20.68 -7.29 -14.93
CA ALA A 9 19.85 -6.36 -14.18
C ALA A 9 18.37 -6.45 -14.57
N LEU A 10 18.05 -6.51 -15.87
CA LEU A 10 16.66 -6.66 -16.34
C LEU A 10 16.05 -8.00 -15.91
N ALA A 11 16.82 -9.09 -15.97
CA ALA A 11 16.37 -10.39 -15.50
C ALA A 11 16.07 -10.38 -13.99
N ARG A 12 16.90 -9.68 -13.21
CA ARG A 12 16.70 -9.52 -11.77
C ARG A 12 15.45 -8.70 -11.44
N ASP A 13 15.26 -7.56 -12.11
CA ASP A 13 14.07 -6.71 -11.94
C ASP A 13 12.78 -7.48 -12.29
N ALA A 14 12.80 -8.28 -13.36
CA ALA A 14 11.69 -9.15 -13.72
C ALA A 14 11.42 -10.23 -12.66
N ALA A 15 12.46 -10.88 -12.14
CA ALA A 15 12.33 -11.89 -11.10
C ALA A 15 11.85 -11.30 -9.76
N GLU A 16 12.31 -10.11 -9.39
CA GLU A 16 11.85 -9.39 -8.20
C GLU A 16 10.38 -8.98 -8.34
N THR A 17 10.00 -8.46 -9.50
CA THR A 17 8.61 -8.14 -9.84
C THR A 17 7.73 -9.39 -9.73
N GLU A 18 8.11 -10.49 -10.41
CA GLU A 18 7.37 -11.76 -10.36
C GLU A 18 7.24 -12.27 -8.92
N SER A 19 8.32 -12.24 -8.15
CA SER A 19 8.32 -12.64 -6.74
C SER A 19 7.28 -11.87 -5.93
N VAL A 20 7.25 -10.53 -6.02
CA VAL A 20 6.29 -9.69 -5.29
C VAL A 20 4.85 -10.03 -5.66
N PHE A 21 4.55 -10.16 -6.96
CA PHE A 21 3.17 -10.39 -7.44
C PHE A 21 2.74 -11.87 -7.40
N SER A 22 3.64 -12.81 -7.13
CA SER A 22 3.32 -14.25 -7.07
C SER A 22 2.60 -14.68 -5.79
N HIS A 23 2.62 -13.84 -4.75
CA HIS A 23 2.03 -14.19 -3.46
C HIS A 23 0.49 -14.06 -3.48
N PRO A 24 -0.25 -15.01 -2.87
CA PRO A 24 -1.70 -14.94 -2.83
C PRO A 24 -2.18 -13.78 -1.96
N VAL A 25 -3.23 -13.08 -2.41
CA VAL A 25 -3.85 -11.98 -1.66
C VAL A 25 -4.39 -12.47 -0.31
N VAL A 26 -4.12 -11.71 0.74
CA VAL A 26 -4.69 -11.93 2.07
C VAL A 26 -5.76 -10.88 2.32
N ARG A 27 -6.92 -11.30 2.84
CA ARG A 27 -7.99 -10.35 3.18
C ARG A 27 -7.65 -9.61 4.47
N PRO A 28 -7.90 -8.29 4.54
CA PRO A 28 -7.77 -7.55 5.79
C PRO A 28 -8.85 -7.97 6.80
N ASP A 29 -8.59 -7.72 8.08
CA ASP A 29 -9.59 -7.91 9.14
C ASP A 29 -10.66 -6.82 9.12
N ALA A 30 -10.29 -5.60 8.72
CA ALA A 30 -11.19 -4.48 8.52
C ALA A 30 -10.65 -3.51 7.46
N THR A 31 -11.54 -2.77 6.81
CA THR A 31 -11.19 -1.66 5.91
C THR A 31 -11.97 -0.43 6.32
N ALA A 32 -11.31 0.73 6.38
CA ALA A 32 -11.97 2.00 6.66
C ALA A 32 -11.56 3.07 5.65
N ALA A 33 -12.50 3.94 5.30
CA ALA A 33 -12.23 5.10 4.46
C ALA A 33 -11.70 6.27 5.31
N TYR A 34 -10.71 6.98 4.79
CA TYR A 34 -10.22 8.26 5.36
C TYR A 34 -10.66 9.47 4.52
N GLY A 35 -11.36 9.25 3.41
CA GLY A 35 -11.92 10.28 2.55
C GLY A 35 -12.98 9.73 1.59
N GLU A 36 -13.49 10.60 0.73
CA GLU A 36 -14.62 10.30 -0.17
C GLU A 36 -14.22 9.49 -1.40
N HIS A 37 -12.94 9.53 -1.80
CA HIS A 37 -12.49 8.81 -2.98
C HIS A 37 -12.41 7.30 -2.69
N PRO A 38 -12.76 6.41 -3.64
CA PRO A 38 -12.70 4.95 -3.43
C PRO A 38 -11.30 4.41 -3.11
N ASP A 39 -10.25 5.12 -3.53
CA ASP A 39 -8.85 4.83 -3.17
C ASP A 39 -8.43 5.41 -1.81
N GLN A 40 -9.25 6.22 -1.14
CA GLN A 40 -8.92 6.79 0.17
C GLN A 40 -9.31 5.83 1.29
N VAL A 41 -8.64 4.68 1.33
CA VAL A 41 -8.92 3.59 2.27
C VAL A 41 -7.68 3.05 2.96
N ILE A 42 -7.86 2.50 4.16
CA ILE A 42 -6.85 1.77 4.93
C ILE A 42 -7.39 0.38 5.22
N ASP A 43 -6.58 -0.62 4.90
CA ASP A 43 -6.80 -2.01 5.31
C ASP A 43 -6.06 -2.29 6.63
N PHE A 44 -6.78 -2.80 7.62
CA PHE A 44 -6.25 -3.12 8.94
C PHE A 44 -6.08 -4.62 9.12
N TYR A 45 -4.94 -5.00 9.71
CA TYR A 45 -4.63 -6.36 10.10
C TYR A 45 -4.34 -6.38 11.60
N ALA A 46 -5.11 -7.19 12.33
CA ALA A 46 -4.98 -7.30 13.78
C ALA A 46 -3.75 -8.15 14.14
N PRO A 47 -3.00 -7.76 15.18
CA PRO A 47 -1.85 -8.53 15.65
C PRO A 47 -2.30 -9.94 16.05
N ARG A 48 -1.50 -10.95 15.68
CA ARG A 48 -1.73 -12.33 16.12
C ARG A 48 -0.83 -12.58 17.34
N GLY A 49 -1.36 -12.36 18.53
CA GLY A 49 -0.67 -12.52 19.80
C GLY A 49 -1.52 -12.01 20.97
N ASN A 50 -1.04 -12.23 22.20
CA ASN A 50 -1.78 -11.90 23.43
C ASN A 50 -1.19 -10.66 24.14
N GLN A 51 -0.66 -9.71 23.39
CA GLN A 51 -0.05 -8.50 23.95
C GLN A 51 -1.14 -7.44 24.18
N GLU A 52 -1.12 -6.80 25.35
CA GLU A 52 -2.11 -5.75 25.69
C GLU A 52 -1.89 -4.42 24.94
N ARG A 53 -0.67 -4.20 24.42
CA ARG A 53 -0.32 -3.04 23.58
C ARG A 53 0.68 -3.48 22.54
N VAL A 54 0.41 -3.15 21.28
CA VAL A 54 1.32 -3.44 20.17
C VAL A 54 1.67 -2.18 19.39
N PRO A 55 2.86 -2.12 18.76
CA PRO A 55 3.15 -1.08 17.80
C PRO A 55 2.28 -1.22 16.54
N LEU A 56 1.77 -0.10 16.05
CA LEU A 56 1.11 0.01 14.75
C LEU A 56 2.17 0.28 13.67
N VAL A 57 2.19 -0.57 12.65
CA VAL A 57 3.04 -0.41 11.46
C VAL A 57 2.19 0.09 10.31
N VAL A 58 2.59 1.22 9.73
CA VAL A 58 1.97 1.77 8.51
C VAL A 58 2.75 1.26 7.30
N VAL A 59 2.03 0.64 6.36
CA VAL A 59 2.58 0.17 5.08
C VAL A 59 2.05 1.07 3.97
N LEU A 60 2.99 1.67 3.23
CA LEU A 60 2.72 2.41 2.00
C LEU A 60 3.28 1.61 0.84
N HIS A 61 2.43 1.24 -0.13
CA HIS A 61 2.89 0.44 -1.26
C HIS A 61 3.70 1.28 -2.26
N GLY A 62 4.49 0.60 -3.10
CA GLY A 62 5.27 1.20 -4.18
C GLY A 62 4.51 1.24 -5.52
N GLY A 63 5.24 1.12 -6.63
CA GLY A 63 4.66 1.07 -7.98
C GLY A 63 4.66 2.40 -8.74
N ALA A 64 5.50 3.36 -8.31
CA ALA A 64 5.64 4.67 -8.92
C ALA A 64 4.30 5.41 -9.12
N TRP A 65 3.38 5.23 -8.16
CA TRP A 65 2.04 5.82 -8.15
C TRP A 65 1.17 5.45 -9.35
N ARG A 66 1.47 4.34 -10.04
CA ARG A 66 0.74 3.89 -11.22
C ARG A 66 -0.50 3.11 -10.79
N ALA A 67 -1.63 3.38 -11.44
CA ALA A 67 -2.95 2.82 -11.12
C ALA A 67 -2.99 1.28 -11.07
N ALA A 68 -2.14 0.60 -11.84
CA ALA A 68 -2.06 -0.85 -11.88
C ALA A 68 -1.48 -1.49 -10.60
N TYR A 69 -0.86 -0.71 -9.70
CA TYR A 69 -0.29 -1.22 -8.46
C TYR A 69 -0.96 -0.56 -7.26
N ASP A 70 -1.98 -1.22 -6.72
CA ASP A 70 -2.72 -0.80 -5.53
C ASP A 70 -2.18 -1.50 -4.28
N ARG A 71 -2.74 -1.24 -3.10
CA ARG A 71 -2.33 -1.86 -1.83
C ARG A 71 -2.44 -3.40 -1.80
N THR A 72 -3.11 -4.03 -2.78
CA THR A 72 -3.41 -5.47 -2.79
C THR A 72 -2.14 -6.31 -2.80
N HIS A 73 -1.10 -5.87 -3.53
CA HIS A 73 0.18 -6.60 -3.59
C HIS A 73 0.98 -6.54 -2.28
N MET A 74 0.63 -5.64 -1.36
CA MET A 74 1.24 -5.57 -0.02
C MET A 74 0.49 -6.38 1.04
N THR A 75 -0.68 -6.96 0.72
CA THR A 75 -1.47 -7.75 1.67
C THR A 75 -0.72 -8.96 2.27
N PRO A 76 0.15 -9.69 1.53
CA PRO A 76 0.92 -10.79 2.13
C PRO A 76 1.97 -10.29 3.13
N PHE A 77 2.56 -9.12 2.88
CA PHE A 77 3.52 -8.50 3.79
C PHE A 77 2.83 -7.94 5.05
N ALA A 78 1.65 -7.35 4.89
CA ALA A 78 0.84 -6.90 6.01
C ALA A 78 0.42 -8.09 6.91
N ASP A 79 -0.05 -9.20 6.35
CA ASP A 79 -0.34 -10.42 7.09
C ASP A 79 0.90 -11.01 7.76
N PHE A 80 2.05 -11.01 7.06
CA PHE A 80 3.32 -11.44 7.63
C PHE A 80 3.64 -10.66 8.91
N LEU A 81 3.55 -9.33 8.90
CA LEU A 81 3.78 -8.47 10.06
C LEU A 81 2.74 -8.70 11.16
N ALA A 82 1.47 -8.84 10.80
CA ALA A 82 0.40 -9.15 11.75
C ALA A 82 0.67 -10.45 12.52
N ARG A 83 1.15 -11.49 11.83
CA ARG A 83 1.59 -12.76 12.44
C ARG A 83 2.83 -12.65 13.33
N ARG A 84 3.60 -11.55 13.24
CA ARG A 84 4.69 -11.23 14.18
C ARG A 84 4.21 -10.45 15.40
N GLY A 85 2.90 -10.19 15.53
CA GLY A 85 2.33 -9.46 16.66
C GLY A 85 2.24 -7.95 16.46
N PHE A 86 2.40 -7.44 15.23
CA PHE A 86 2.18 -6.03 14.92
C PHE A 86 0.72 -5.76 14.56
N ALA A 87 0.18 -4.62 14.98
CA ALA A 87 -0.98 -4.07 14.29
C ALA A 87 -0.50 -3.46 12.97
N VAL A 88 -1.24 -3.62 11.88
CA VAL A 88 -0.82 -3.11 10.56
C VAL A 88 -1.92 -2.31 9.90
N ALA A 89 -1.55 -1.14 9.38
CA ALA A 89 -2.38 -0.29 8.53
C ALA A 89 -1.76 -0.24 7.12
N ASN A 90 -2.35 -0.96 6.18
CA ASN A 90 -1.96 -1.00 4.77
C ASN A 90 -2.76 0.05 3.99
N VAL A 91 -2.12 1.19 3.69
CA VAL A 91 -2.79 2.39 3.19
C VAL A 91 -2.86 2.36 1.67
N GLU A 92 -4.04 2.66 1.13
CA GLU A 92 -4.23 3.06 -0.25
C GLU A 92 -4.22 4.58 -0.38
N TYR A 93 -3.81 5.08 -1.54
CA TYR A 93 -3.88 6.50 -1.89
C TYR A 93 -4.25 6.63 -3.37
N ARG A 94 -4.73 7.80 -3.81
CA ARG A 94 -5.01 8.00 -5.24
C ARG A 94 -3.76 7.79 -6.08
N ARG A 95 -3.91 7.05 -7.18
CA ARG A 95 -2.86 6.64 -8.12
C ARG A 95 -3.16 7.12 -9.54
N GLY A 96 -2.14 7.61 -10.23
CA GLY A 96 -2.25 8.10 -11.60
C GLY A 96 -2.10 7.00 -12.64
N PRO A 97 -2.54 7.21 -13.90
CA PRO A 97 -2.26 6.30 -14.99
C PRO A 97 -0.75 6.19 -15.20
N ALA A 98 -0.34 5.19 -15.99
CA ALA A 98 1.03 5.13 -16.53
C ALA A 98 1.43 6.50 -17.13
N LEU A 99 2.72 6.84 -17.05
CA LEU A 99 3.29 8.15 -17.42
C LEU A 99 2.51 8.82 -18.57
N PRO A 100 2.11 10.10 -18.44
CA PRO A 100 1.43 10.77 -19.53
C PRO A 100 2.37 10.77 -20.74
N GLN A 101 1.86 10.45 -21.93
CA GLN A 101 2.32 11.22 -23.08
C GLN A 101 2.12 12.69 -22.70
N GLN A 102 3.16 13.50 -22.86
CA GLN A 102 3.14 14.95 -22.62
C GLN A 102 1.89 15.54 -23.31
N GLY A 103 0.81 15.78 -22.56
CA GLY A 103 -0.49 16.09 -23.14
C GLY A 103 -1.48 16.48 -22.06
N GLY A 104 -1.89 17.75 -22.07
CA GLY A 104 -2.73 18.43 -21.08
C GLY A 104 -4.17 17.92 -20.98
N GLY A 105 -4.33 16.65 -20.61
CA GLY A 105 -5.61 16.09 -20.15
C GLY A 105 -6.03 16.64 -18.78
N PRO A 106 -7.28 16.39 -18.35
CA PRO A 106 -7.77 16.79 -17.03
C PRO A 106 -6.87 16.23 -15.90
N PRO A 107 -6.91 16.83 -14.69
CA PRO A 107 -6.16 16.32 -13.55
C PRO A 107 -6.47 14.85 -13.35
N VAL A 108 -5.44 14.01 -13.41
CA VAL A 108 -5.62 12.58 -13.24
C VAL A 108 -5.36 12.26 -11.77
N ALA A 109 -6.31 11.60 -11.10
CA ALA A 109 -6.18 11.25 -9.69
C ALA A 109 -4.83 10.56 -9.44
N GLY A 110 -4.10 10.97 -8.39
CA GLY A 110 -2.78 10.42 -8.03
C GLY A 110 -1.62 10.98 -8.86
N ARG A 111 -0.56 11.39 -8.14
CA ARG A 111 0.67 12.11 -8.51
C ARG A 111 0.91 13.21 -7.47
N TRP A 112 1.90 14.07 -7.71
CA TRP A 112 2.06 15.29 -6.94
C TRP A 112 0.99 16.32 -7.33
N PRO A 113 0.27 16.94 -6.36
CA PRO A 113 0.37 16.74 -4.91
C PRO A 113 -0.60 15.67 -4.34
N GLU A 114 -1.58 15.17 -5.09
CA GLU A 114 -2.72 14.41 -4.57
C GLU A 114 -2.35 13.18 -3.75
N THR A 115 -1.33 12.43 -4.17
CA THR A 115 -0.85 11.26 -3.43
C THR A 115 -0.24 11.64 -2.08
N PHE A 116 0.45 12.78 -2.01
CA PHE A 116 1.02 13.27 -0.76
C PHE A 116 -0.08 13.79 0.17
N ASP A 117 -1.07 14.51 -0.39
CA ASP A 117 -2.24 14.96 0.36
C ASP A 117 -3.02 13.76 0.93
N ASP A 118 -3.16 12.68 0.16
CA ASP A 118 -3.81 11.45 0.62
C ASP A 118 -3.02 10.75 1.73
N VAL A 119 -1.70 10.64 1.61
CA VAL A 119 -0.87 10.06 2.68
C VAL A 119 -0.96 10.91 3.95
N ALA A 120 -0.94 12.25 3.83
CA ALA A 120 -1.10 13.14 4.97
C ALA A 120 -2.49 12.97 5.62
N ALA A 121 -3.57 12.99 4.83
CA ALA A 121 -4.93 12.79 5.30
C ALA A 121 -5.11 11.41 5.97
N ALA A 122 -4.52 10.36 5.41
CA ALA A 122 -4.52 9.03 6.00
C ALA A 122 -3.84 9.02 7.38
N MET A 123 -2.69 9.70 7.53
CA MET A 123 -1.99 9.79 8.81
C MET A 123 -2.76 10.59 9.86
N ASP A 124 -3.43 11.67 9.46
CA ASP A 124 -4.29 12.45 10.35
C ASP A 124 -5.50 11.65 10.85
N ALA A 125 -6.12 10.85 9.98
CA ALA A 125 -7.27 10.02 10.32
C ALA A 125 -6.88 8.73 11.08
N LEU A 126 -5.64 8.26 10.92
CA LEU A 126 -5.18 6.95 11.38
C LEU A 126 -5.48 6.65 12.86
N PRO A 127 -5.24 7.56 13.84
CA PRO A 127 -5.47 7.23 15.25
C PRO A 127 -6.93 6.85 15.54
N ALA A 128 -7.89 7.59 14.98
CA ALA A 128 -9.31 7.33 15.20
C ALA A 128 -9.77 6.06 14.47
N LEU A 129 -9.32 5.88 13.22
CA LEU A 129 -9.65 4.69 12.44
C LEU A 129 -9.05 3.42 13.05
N ALA A 130 -7.81 3.45 13.51
CA ALA A 130 -7.16 2.32 14.16
C ALA A 130 -7.87 1.93 15.46
N ALA A 131 -8.27 2.89 16.29
CA ALA A 131 -9.02 2.61 17.52
C ALA A 131 -10.38 1.92 17.25
N GLY A 132 -11.04 2.26 16.14
CA GLY A 132 -12.30 1.64 15.74
C GLY A 132 -12.13 0.27 15.07
N ALA A 133 -11.13 0.13 14.20
CA ALA A 133 -10.89 -1.07 13.40
C ALA A 133 -10.15 -2.17 14.17
N LEU A 134 -9.29 -1.79 15.12
CA LEU A 134 -8.45 -2.67 15.93
C LEU A 134 -8.65 -2.41 17.43
N PRO A 135 -9.87 -2.63 17.98
CA PRO A 135 -10.18 -2.27 19.37
C PRO A 135 -9.41 -3.09 20.42
N GLN A 136 -8.64 -4.09 19.98
CA GLN A 136 -7.92 -5.04 20.83
C GLN A 136 -6.40 -4.82 20.82
N ALA A 137 -5.91 -3.81 20.08
CA ALA A 137 -4.49 -3.54 19.83
C ALA A 137 -4.01 -2.26 20.55
#